data_AF-A0A1M7YF01-F1
#
_entry.id   AF-A0A1M7YF01-F1
#
_cell.length_a   1.000
_cell.length_b   1.000
_cell.length_c   1.000
_cell.angle_alpha   90.00
_cell.angle_beta   90.00
_cell.angle_gamma   90.00
#
_symmetry.space_group_name_H-M   'P 1'
#
loop_
_entity.id
_entity.type
_entity.pdbx_description
1 polymer ?
#
loop_
_entity_poly.entity_id
_entity_poly.type
_entity_poly.pdbx_seq_one_letter_code
_entity_poly.pdbx_strand_id
1 'polypeptide(L)'
;MSGCGCGCGSGSGGPYSKGLELVEFVYNAHGGAVRDQKIMNGPLAVACQECGGSFALATYVGTCPACGGVHAVAPMFPTAENVQYAGKGYRLP
;
A
#
# COMPACT_ATOMS: atom_id res chain seq x y z
N MET A 1 -2.20 -41.31 5.70
CA MET A 1 -0.80 -41.19 5.24
C MET A 1 -0.72 -39.88 4.46
N SER A 2 -0.40 -38.79 5.17
CA SER A 2 0.92 -38.13 5.15
C SER A 2 0.99 -37.08 4.02
N GLY A 3 1.05 -35.78 4.27
CA GLY A 3 1.25 -35.08 5.53
C GLY A 3 0.91 -33.60 5.42
N CYS A 4 0.31 -33.09 6.49
CA CYS A 4 0.30 -31.67 6.80
C CYS A 4 1.68 -31.35 7.40
N GLY A 5 2.58 -30.83 6.57
CA GLY A 5 3.88 -30.33 7.01
C GLY A 5 3.74 -28.94 7.62
N CYS A 6 3.82 -28.86 8.95
CA CYS A 6 4.10 -27.62 9.66
C CYS A 6 5.55 -27.18 9.37
N GLY A 7 5.76 -25.94 8.95
CA GLY A 7 7.07 -25.32 8.78
C GLY A 7 7.00 -23.82 9.07
N CYS A 8 7.67 -23.41 10.13
CA CYS A 8 7.62 -22.10 10.77
C CYS A 8 8.19 -20.97 9.88
N GLY A 9 7.45 -19.88 9.76
CA GLY A 9 7.94 -18.61 9.23
C GLY A 9 6.79 -17.62 9.18
N SER A 10 6.88 -16.55 9.98
CA SER A 10 5.93 -15.44 10.01
C SER A 10 5.87 -14.76 8.64
N GLY A 11 5.03 -15.27 7.74
CA GLY A 11 4.81 -14.72 6.41
C GLY A 11 3.33 -14.51 6.21
N SER A 12 2.86 -13.32 6.58
CA SER A 12 1.47 -12.86 6.41
C SER A 12 1.11 -12.75 4.93
N GLY A 13 0.99 -13.89 4.24
CA GLY A 13 0.58 -14.01 2.85
C GLY A 13 -0.94 -13.85 2.68
N GLY A 14 -1.50 -12.75 3.17
CA GLY A 14 -2.89 -12.38 2.88
C GLY A 14 -3.04 -11.91 1.42
N PRO A 15 -4.27 -11.67 0.93
CA PRO A 15 -4.53 -11.18 -0.43
C PRO A 15 -3.88 -9.81 -0.73
N TYR A 16 -3.35 -9.14 0.29
CA TYR A 16 -2.70 -7.84 0.23
C TYR A 16 -1.19 -7.90 0.52
N SER A 17 -0.56 -9.08 0.59
CA SER A 17 0.87 -9.19 0.92
C SER A 17 1.77 -8.34 0.00
N LYS A 18 1.51 -8.37 -1.31
CA LYS A 18 2.19 -7.51 -2.29
C LYS A 18 1.93 -6.01 -2.08
N GLY A 19 0.74 -5.66 -1.59
CA GLY A 19 0.38 -4.27 -1.33
C GLY A 19 1.02 -3.74 -0.05
N LEU A 20 1.09 -4.56 1.00
CA LEU A 20 1.84 -4.27 2.21
C LEU A 20 3.33 -4.06 1.91
N GLU A 21 3.95 -4.98 1.17
CA GLU A 21 5.35 -4.87 0.75
C GLU A 21 5.63 -3.58 -0.03
N LEU A 22 4.74 -3.19 -0.96
CA LEU A 22 4.90 -1.93 -1.68
C LEU A 22 4.77 -0.72 -0.75
N VAL A 23 3.77 -0.71 0.13
CA VAL A 23 3.55 0.39 1.06
C VAL A 23 4.76 0.57 1.97
N GLU A 24 5.30 -0.51 2.53
CA GLU A 24 6.49 -0.47 3.38
C GLU A 24 7.73 -0.04 2.60
N PHE A 25 7.91 -0.54 1.38
CA PHE A 25 9.02 -0.16 0.51
C PHE A 25 9.01 1.35 0.23
N VAL A 26 7.88 1.89 -0.21
CA VAL A 26 7.75 3.32 -0.53
C VAL A 26 7.83 4.18 0.74
N TYR A 27 7.25 3.72 1.85
CA TYR A 27 7.30 4.42 3.13
C TYR A 27 8.74 4.56 3.65
N ASN A 28 9.61 3.57 3.45
CA ASN A 28 10.99 3.56 3.90
C ASN A 28 12.01 4.00 2.84
N ALA A 29 11.58 4.19 1.58
CA ALA A 29 12.47 4.54 0.48
C ALA A 29 13.28 5.80 0.79
N HIS A 30 14.61 5.71 0.60
CA HIS A 30 15.56 6.78 0.91
C HIS A 30 15.44 7.30 2.36
N GLY A 31 15.19 6.41 3.33
CA GLY A 31 15.02 6.80 4.74
C GLY A 31 13.71 7.56 5.01
N GLY A 32 12.69 7.32 4.19
CA GLY A 32 11.37 7.95 4.30
C GLY A 32 11.22 9.26 3.54
N ALA A 33 12.22 9.68 2.77
CA ALA A 33 12.18 10.93 2.01
C ALA A 33 11.14 10.95 0.87
N VAL A 34 10.67 9.77 0.42
CA VAL A 34 9.77 9.65 -0.74
C VAL A 34 8.29 9.72 -0.36
N ARG A 35 7.90 9.17 0.80
CA ARG A 35 6.49 8.91 1.15
C ARG A 35 5.60 10.16 1.10
N ASP A 36 6.16 11.30 1.49
CA ASP A 36 5.48 12.60 1.59
C ASP A 36 5.71 13.48 0.35
N GLN A 37 6.46 13.00 -0.65
CA GLN A 37 6.65 13.73 -1.90
C GLN A 37 5.39 13.70 -2.75
N LYS A 38 5.11 14.85 -3.39
CA LYS A 38 4.04 14.95 -4.38
C LYS A 38 4.33 14.04 -5.57
N ILE A 39 3.30 13.37 -6.05
CA ILE A 39 3.39 12.56 -7.26
C ILE A 39 3.71 13.46 -8.45
N MET A 40 4.75 13.11 -9.22
CA MET A 40 5.29 13.93 -10.32
C MET A 40 4.23 14.33 -11.37
N ASN A 41 3.23 13.48 -11.62
CA ASN A 41 2.15 13.72 -12.59
C ASN A 41 0.89 14.34 -11.96
N GLY A 42 0.97 14.78 -10.70
CA GLY A 42 -0.17 15.28 -9.93
C GLY A 42 -0.92 14.18 -9.16
N PRO A 43 -1.95 14.54 -8.37
CA PRO A 43 -2.71 13.60 -7.56
C PRO A 43 -3.43 12.55 -8.41
N LEU A 44 -3.44 11.30 -7.93
CA LEU A 44 -4.13 10.19 -8.60
C LEU A 44 -5.54 10.03 -8.03
N ALA A 45 -6.55 10.00 -8.90
CA ALA A 45 -7.90 9.62 -8.50
C ALA A 45 -7.98 8.09 -8.35
N VAL A 46 -8.26 7.62 -7.13
CA VAL A 46 -8.27 6.19 -6.81
C VAL A 46 -9.50 5.81 -6.00
N ALA A 47 -9.98 4.57 -6.18
CA ALA A 47 -10.98 3.96 -5.32
C ALA A 47 -10.27 3.17 -4.21
N CYS A 48 -10.67 3.39 -2.96
CA CYS A 48 -10.13 2.65 -1.83
C CYS A 48 -10.48 1.16 -1.93
N GLN A 49 -9.46 0.30 -1.86
CA GLN A 49 -9.62 -1.15 -1.97
C GLN A 49 -10.27 -1.79 -0.72
N GLU A 50 -10.49 -1.02 0.36
CA GLU A 50 -11.22 -1.45 1.55
C GLU A 50 -12.69 -1.00 1.54
N CYS A 51 -12.94 0.31 1.47
CA CYS A 51 -14.29 0.86 1.62
C CYS A 51 -14.98 1.24 0.29
N GLY A 52 -14.27 1.17 -0.84
CA GLY A 52 -14.77 1.56 -2.16
C GLY A 52 -14.88 3.07 -2.38
N GLY A 53 -14.59 3.90 -1.38
CA GLY A 53 -14.66 5.36 -1.49
C GLY A 53 -13.58 5.93 -2.42
N SER A 54 -13.95 6.89 -3.26
CA SER A 54 -13.02 7.61 -4.12
C SER A 54 -12.25 8.68 -3.35
N PHE A 55 -10.95 8.79 -3.58
CA PHE A 55 -10.12 9.86 -3.02
C PHE A 55 -8.96 10.23 -3.95
N ALA A 56 -8.33 11.36 -3.69
CA ALA A 56 -7.13 11.79 -4.41
C ALA A 56 -5.88 11.42 -3.60
N LEU A 57 -5.02 10.58 -4.18
CA LEU A 57 -3.71 10.25 -3.63
C LEU A 57 -2.70 11.30 -4.12
N ALA A 58 -2.35 12.27 -3.26
CA ALA A 58 -1.48 13.39 -3.62
C ALA A 58 0.02 13.07 -3.52
N THR A 59 0.39 12.09 -2.69
CA THR A 59 1.76 11.69 -2.35
C THR A 59 1.98 10.20 -2.59
N TYR A 60 3.23 9.75 -2.59
CA TYR A 60 3.55 8.35 -2.89
C TYR A 60 3.04 7.34 -1.86
N VAL A 61 2.81 7.78 -0.62
CA VAL A 61 2.05 7.06 0.40
C VAL A 61 0.93 7.97 0.90
N GLY A 62 -0.27 7.43 1.07
CA GLY A 62 -1.42 8.18 1.56
C GLY A 62 -2.45 7.30 2.24
N THR A 63 -3.38 7.96 2.92
CA THR A 63 -4.42 7.30 3.71
C THR A 63 -5.79 7.65 3.15
N CYS A 64 -6.65 6.67 2.97
CA CYS A 64 -8.03 6.91 2.58
C CYS A 64 -8.75 7.70 3.69
N PRO A 65 -9.33 8.88 3.40
CA PRO A 65 -9.96 9.73 4.42
C PRO A 65 -11.25 9.12 5.00
N ALA A 66 -11.85 8.14 4.31
CA ALA A 66 -13.10 7.52 4.74
C ALA A 66 -12.91 6.36 5.76
N CYS A 67 -11.89 5.51 5.58
CA CYS A 67 -11.67 4.33 6.44
C CYS A 67 -10.28 4.26 7.10
N GLY A 68 -9.36 5.16 6.74
CA GLY A 68 -7.98 5.12 7.23
C GLY A 68 -7.10 4.08 6.51
N GLY A 69 -7.57 3.44 5.44
CA GLY A 69 -6.78 2.44 4.70
C GLY A 69 -5.54 3.05 4.05
N VAL A 70 -4.37 2.43 4.22
CA VAL A 70 -3.09 2.95 3.70
C VAL A 70 -2.84 2.45 2.29
N HIS A 71 -2.53 3.37 1.38
CA HIS A 71 -2.26 3.10 -0.02
C HIS A 71 -0.92 3.69 -0.43
N ALA A 72 -0.22 3.04 -1.36
CA ALA A 72 1.02 3.55 -1.94
C ALA A 72 1.13 3.24 -3.42
N VAL A 73 2.01 3.98 -4.09
CA VAL A 73 2.34 3.78 -5.50
C VAL A 73 3.85 3.92 -5.72
N ALA A 74 4.40 3.09 -6.60
CA ALA A 74 5.82 3.14 -6.93
C ALA A 74 6.17 4.43 -7.69
N PRO A 75 7.28 5.12 -7.35
CA PRO A 75 7.70 6.35 -8.04
C PRO A 75 8.04 6.20 -9.52
N MET A 76 8.43 4.99 -9.95
CA MET A 76 8.83 4.73 -11.34
C MET A 76 7.64 4.81 -12.32
N PHE A 77 6.43 4.47 -11.88
CA PHE A 77 5.24 4.50 -12.74
C PHE A 77 3.98 4.82 -11.92
N PRO A 78 3.80 6.08 -11.48
CA PRO A 78 2.75 6.45 -10.55
C PRO A 78 1.44 6.71 -11.28
N THR A 79 0.70 5.65 -11.56
CA THR A 79 -0.65 5.69 -12.15
C THR A 79 -1.68 5.07 -11.20
N ALA A 80 -2.95 5.37 -11.40
CA ALA A 80 -4.03 4.92 -10.52
C ALA A 80 -4.12 3.38 -10.45
N GLU A 81 -3.80 2.69 -11.54
CA GLU A 81 -3.84 1.23 -11.66
C GLU A 81 -2.72 0.54 -10.86
N ASN A 82 -1.64 1.26 -10.55
CA ASN A 82 -0.51 0.73 -9.79
C ASN A 82 -0.59 1.03 -8.30
N VAL A 83 -1.64 1.72 -7.86
CA VAL A 83 -1.85 1.97 -6.44
C VAL A 83 -2.18 0.65 -5.75
N GLN A 84 -1.47 0.36 -4.67
CA GLN A 84 -1.68 -0.81 -3.84
C GLN A 84 -2.14 -0.41 -2.45
N TYR A 85 -2.89 -1.30 -1.83
CA TYR A 85 -3.42 -1.19 -0.48
C TYR A 85 -2.66 -2.11 0.48
N ALA A 86 -2.26 -1.57 1.63
CA ALA A 86 -1.50 -2.31 2.65
C ALA A 86 -2.28 -3.46 3.30
N GLY A 87 -3.61 -3.47 3.14
CA GLY A 87 -4.48 -4.46 3.77
C GLY A 87 -5.19 -3.94 5.02
N LYS A 88 -6.25 -4.66 5.39
CA LYS A 88 -7.14 -4.29 6.49
C LYS A 88 -6.41 -4.26 7.83
N GLY A 89 -6.61 -3.17 8.57
CA GLY A 89 -6.04 -2.97 9.91
C GLY A 89 -4.58 -2.51 9.91
N TYR A 90 -3.90 -2.44 8.76
CA TYR A 90 -2.58 -1.82 8.68
C TYR A 90 -2.66 -0.32 8.94
N ARG A 91 -1.68 0.19 9.69
CA ARG A 91 -1.51 1.61 10.01
C ARG A 91 -0.04 1.95 9.80
N LEU A 92 0.22 3.17 9.34
CA LEU A 92 1.57 3.70 9.28
C LEU A 92 2.16 3.77 10.71
N PRO A 93 3.45 3.48 10.89
CA PRO A 93 4.12 3.63 12.17
C PRO A 93 4.30 5.10 12.55
#